data_AF-U2UK22-F1
#
_entry.id   AF-U2UK22-F1
#
_cell.length_a   1.000
_cell.length_b   1.000
_cell.length_c   1.000
_cell.angle_alpha   90.00
_cell.angle_beta   90.00
_cell.angle_gamma   90.00
#
_symmetry.space_group_name_H-M   'P 1'
#
loop_
_entity.id
_entity.type
_entity.pdbx_description
1 polymer ?
#
loop_
_entity_poly.entity_id
_entity_poly.type
_entity_poly.pdbx_seq_one_letter_code
_entity_poly.pdbx_strand_id
1 'polypeptide(L)'
;MDKRYLRDLLRKEYENGIGITELCRKYNQSINTVKSWRKREGWKKKQINAPLTNAPPKKKIAPPKQKGANEKETQIKADIINNVPKEEILEKHGIKKSTYYNKAKSIRQLRKERTEKYLEQIADEVYKGELYRILKGTETAKANLVVRATKEINSQEMDTKKVQEYEKAYTTIKKMGNDLMRTGKMLTAYEVLEIDRQLAEEEISREKLEIEKTKIKKDDTKDLEKEREMIELLKNITEKVEKDE
;
A
#
# COMPACT_ATOMS: atom_id res chain seq x y z
N MET A 1 9.56 -16.14 -63.75
CA MET A 1 8.73 -16.66 -62.64
C MET A 1 7.28 -16.32 -62.95
N ASP A 2 6.35 -17.28 -62.89
CA ASP A 2 4.92 -17.00 -63.12
C ASP A 2 4.38 -16.06 -62.02
N LYS A 3 3.57 -15.06 -62.40
CA LYS A 3 2.96 -14.10 -61.47
C LYS A 3 2.05 -14.78 -60.45
N ARG A 4 1.45 -15.92 -60.80
CA ARG A 4 0.65 -16.72 -59.85
C ARG A 4 1.55 -17.38 -58.80
N TYR A 5 2.62 -18.02 -59.25
CA TYR A 5 3.60 -18.66 -58.36
C TYR A 5 4.27 -17.66 -57.39
N LEU A 6 4.67 -16.48 -57.88
CA LEU A 6 5.24 -15.42 -57.04
C LEU A 6 4.27 -14.95 -55.95
N ARG A 7 2.98 -14.82 -56.30
CA ARG A 7 1.94 -14.41 -55.37
C ARG A 7 1.71 -15.46 -54.27
N ASP A 8 1.70 -16.74 -54.63
CA ASP A 8 1.57 -17.83 -53.67
C ASP A 8 2.75 -17.92 -52.71
N LEU A 9 3.96 -17.67 -53.21
CA LEU A 9 5.18 -17.64 -52.41
C LEU A 9 5.15 -16.50 -51.38
N LEU A 10 4.78 -15.28 -51.82
CA LEU A 10 4.61 -14.11 -50.95
C LEU A 10 3.54 -14.32 -49.89
N ARG A 11 2.42 -14.97 -50.24
CA ARG A 11 1.36 -15.34 -49.30
C ARG A 11 1.89 -16.26 -48.22
N LYS A 12 2.54 -17.38 -48.58
CA LYS A 12 3.08 -18.34 -47.60
C LYS A 12 4.08 -17.70 -46.64
N GLU A 13 5.00 -16.86 -47.14
CA GLU A 13 5.98 -16.19 -46.29
C GLU A 13 5.36 -15.12 -45.37
N TYR A 14 4.38 -14.37 -45.88
CA TYR A 14 3.62 -13.43 -45.07
C TYR A 14 2.84 -14.13 -43.95
N GLU A 15 2.17 -15.24 -44.29
CA GLU A 15 1.44 -16.07 -43.33
C GLU A 15 2.38 -16.70 -42.31
N ASN A 16 3.62 -17.02 -42.67
CA ASN A 16 4.64 -17.54 -41.74
C ASN A 16 5.31 -16.47 -40.87
N GLY A 17 4.93 -15.20 -40.97
CA GLY A 17 5.39 -14.19 -40.02
C GLY A 17 6.30 -13.09 -40.60
N ILE A 18 6.61 -13.12 -41.89
CA ILE A 18 7.48 -12.11 -42.51
C ILE A 18 6.71 -10.81 -42.76
N GLY A 19 7.36 -9.65 -42.55
CA GLY A 19 6.76 -8.34 -42.77
C GLY A 19 6.63 -7.98 -44.25
N ILE A 20 5.59 -7.21 -44.63
CA ILE A 20 5.38 -6.79 -46.04
C ILE A 20 6.60 -6.05 -46.59
N THR A 21 7.23 -5.18 -45.79
CA THR A 21 8.43 -4.43 -46.21
C THR A 21 9.59 -5.35 -46.55
N GLU A 22 9.77 -6.41 -45.78
CA GLU A 22 10.84 -7.40 -45.96
C GLU A 22 10.59 -8.28 -47.19
N LEU A 23 9.34 -8.71 -47.39
CA LEU A 23 8.91 -9.39 -48.61
C LEU A 23 9.13 -8.54 -49.87
N CYS A 24 8.82 -7.24 -49.80
CA CYS A 24 9.00 -6.33 -50.92
C CYS A 24 10.48 -6.17 -51.29
N ARG A 25 11.38 -6.13 -50.29
CA ARG A 25 12.83 -6.11 -50.51
C ARG A 25 13.34 -7.42 -51.11
N LYS A 26 12.90 -8.57 -50.57
CA LYS A 26 13.34 -9.91 -50.97
C LYS A 26 12.92 -10.26 -52.40
N TYR A 27 11.70 -9.90 -52.80
CA TYR A 27 11.11 -10.27 -54.09
C TYR A 27 11.04 -9.11 -55.10
N ASN A 28 11.69 -7.98 -54.78
CA ASN A 28 11.68 -6.73 -55.56
C ASN A 28 10.26 -6.34 -56.04
N GLN A 29 9.30 -6.36 -55.11
CA GLN A 29 7.90 -6.01 -55.38
C GLN A 29 7.54 -4.67 -54.75
N SER A 30 6.63 -3.95 -55.39
CA SER A 30 6.11 -2.71 -54.80
C SER A 30 5.26 -3.02 -53.57
N ILE A 31 5.42 -2.22 -52.52
CA ILE A 31 4.62 -2.32 -51.29
C ILE A 31 3.12 -2.24 -51.59
N ASN A 32 2.73 -1.41 -52.56
CA ASN A 32 1.35 -1.23 -52.97
C ASN A 32 0.78 -2.48 -53.64
N THR A 33 1.59 -3.18 -54.44
CA THR A 33 1.22 -4.45 -55.07
C THR A 33 0.94 -5.53 -54.03
N VAL A 34 1.86 -5.72 -53.07
CA VAL A 34 1.71 -6.75 -52.03
C VAL A 34 0.55 -6.42 -51.08
N LYS A 35 0.34 -5.15 -50.72
CA LYS A 35 -0.82 -4.70 -49.94
C LYS A 35 -2.15 -4.97 -50.66
N SER A 36 -2.20 -4.74 -51.97
CA SER A 36 -3.39 -5.00 -52.79
C SER A 36 -3.75 -6.49 -52.84
N TRP A 37 -2.76 -7.37 -53.00
CA TRP A 37 -2.99 -8.82 -52.98
C TRP A 37 -3.43 -9.31 -51.60
N ARG A 38 -2.74 -8.90 -50.53
CA ARG A 38 -3.15 -9.19 -49.15
C ARG A 38 -4.60 -8.79 -48.88
N LYS A 39 -5.02 -7.60 -49.33
CA LYS A 39 -6.39 -7.09 -49.10
C LYS A 39 -7.42 -7.89 -49.90
N ARG A 40 -7.16 -8.21 -51.17
CA ARG A 40 -8.09 -8.94 -52.04
C ARG A 40 -8.26 -10.40 -51.64
N GLU A 41 -7.19 -11.03 -51.18
CA GLU A 41 -7.14 -12.47 -50.89
C GLU A 41 -7.13 -12.77 -49.38
N GLY A 42 -7.25 -11.74 -48.53
CA GLY A 42 -7.46 -11.91 -47.10
C GLY A 42 -6.30 -12.57 -46.34
N TRP A 43 -5.04 -12.36 -46.74
CA TRP A 43 -3.90 -13.06 -46.11
C TRP A 43 -3.79 -12.74 -44.61
N LYS A 44 -3.65 -13.78 -43.78
CA LYS A 44 -3.57 -13.67 -42.31
C LYS A 44 -2.21 -14.12 -41.80
N LYS A 45 -1.50 -13.23 -41.13
CA LYS A 45 -0.21 -13.54 -40.50
C LYS A 45 -0.42 -14.50 -39.32
N LYS A 46 0.33 -15.60 -39.24
CA LYS A 46 0.36 -16.45 -38.04
C LYS A 46 0.83 -15.62 -36.86
N GLN A 47 0.02 -15.58 -35.82
CA GLN A 47 0.37 -14.96 -34.55
C GLN A 47 1.30 -15.92 -33.81
N ILE A 48 2.62 -15.72 -33.92
CA ILE A 48 3.60 -16.57 -33.21
C ILE A 48 3.53 -16.32 -31.69
N ASN A 49 2.98 -15.18 -31.26
CA ASN A 49 2.76 -14.82 -29.85
C ASN A 49 1.33 -14.32 -29.61
N ALA A 50 0.30 -15.04 -30.05
CA ALA A 50 -1.05 -14.78 -29.53
C ALA A 50 -1.07 -15.18 -28.04
N PRO A 51 -1.52 -14.32 -27.12
CA PRO A 51 -1.79 -14.79 -25.77
C PRO A 51 -2.85 -15.89 -25.86
N LEU A 52 -2.54 -17.11 -25.39
CA LEU A 52 -3.59 -18.05 -25.01
C LEU A 52 -4.32 -17.42 -23.84
N THR A 53 -5.40 -16.68 -24.06
CA THR A 53 -6.41 -16.39 -23.03
C THR A 53 -7.50 -15.48 -23.57
N ASN A 54 -8.74 -15.78 -23.19
CA ASN A 54 -9.86 -14.84 -23.11
C ASN A 54 -9.54 -13.69 -22.13
N ALA A 55 -8.49 -12.92 -22.39
CA ALA A 55 -8.15 -11.76 -21.59
C ALA A 55 -9.11 -10.63 -21.96
N PRO A 56 -9.84 -10.04 -20.99
CA PRO A 56 -10.76 -8.96 -21.28
C PRO A 56 -10.04 -7.80 -21.97
N PRO A 57 -10.71 -7.06 -22.87
CA PRO A 57 -10.10 -5.96 -23.60
C PRO A 57 -9.42 -5.00 -22.61
N LYS A 58 -8.20 -4.56 -22.93
CA LYS A 58 -7.45 -3.58 -22.12
C LYS A 58 -8.39 -2.46 -21.67
N LYS A 59 -8.63 -2.37 -20.36
CA LYS A 59 -9.41 -1.27 -19.77
C LYS A 59 -8.83 0.04 -20.31
N LYS A 60 -9.69 0.90 -20.86
CA LYS A 60 -9.29 2.22 -21.36
C LYS A 60 -8.39 2.88 -20.32
N ILE A 61 -7.20 3.32 -20.73
CA ILE A 61 -6.30 4.11 -19.89
C ILE A 61 -7.15 5.27 -19.35
N ALA A 62 -7.21 5.41 -18.02
CA ALA A 62 -7.96 6.49 -17.40
C ALA A 62 -7.58 7.82 -18.07
N PRO A 63 -8.56 8.71 -18.38
CA PRO A 63 -8.25 9.96 -19.06
C PRO A 63 -7.15 10.71 -18.28
N PRO A 64 -6.21 11.39 -18.98
CA PRO A 64 -5.16 12.14 -18.32
C PRO A 64 -5.80 13.12 -17.33
N LYS A 65 -5.37 13.08 -16.07
CA LYS A 65 -5.95 13.89 -14.98
C LYS A 65 -5.98 15.36 -15.41
N GLN A 66 -7.15 15.99 -15.34
CA GLN A 66 -7.31 17.42 -15.64
C GLN A 66 -6.46 18.27 -14.67
N LYS A 67 -5.72 19.26 -15.18
CA LYS A 67 -4.81 20.11 -14.40
C LYS A 67 -5.47 20.73 -13.15
N GLY A 68 -6.76 21.09 -13.21
CA GLY A 68 -7.51 21.68 -12.09
C GLY A 68 -7.83 20.73 -10.92
N ALA A 69 -7.81 19.40 -11.14
CA ALA A 69 -8.07 18.45 -10.05
C ALA A 69 -6.93 18.44 -9.01
N ASN A 70 -5.68 18.62 -9.45
CA ASN A 70 -4.52 18.71 -8.58
C ASN A 70 -4.48 20.03 -7.81
N GLU A 71 -4.95 21.11 -8.42
CA GLU A 71 -5.02 22.44 -7.81
C GLU A 71 -6.06 22.47 -6.68
N LYS A 72 -7.28 21.99 -6.96
CA LYS A 72 -8.33 21.85 -5.94
C LYS A 72 -7.89 20.97 -4.77
N GLU A 73 -7.21 19.85 -5.07
CA GLU A 73 -6.66 19.00 -4.02
C GLU A 73 -5.61 19.71 -3.16
N THR A 74 -4.73 20.49 -3.77
CA THR A 74 -3.71 21.27 -3.05
C THR A 74 -4.35 22.34 -2.17
N GLN A 75 -5.36 23.05 -2.68
CA GLN A 75 -6.09 24.07 -1.93
C GLN A 75 -6.84 23.49 -0.72
N ILE A 76 -7.54 22.35 -0.88
CA ILE A 76 -8.19 21.65 0.23
C ILE A 76 -7.16 21.28 1.31
N LYS A 77 -5.98 20.79 0.91
CA LYS A 77 -4.93 20.43 1.87
C LYS A 77 -4.40 21.67 2.59
N ALA A 78 -4.20 22.78 1.89
CA ALA A 78 -3.76 24.05 2.48
C ALA A 78 -4.78 24.59 3.49
N ASP A 79 -6.08 24.60 3.15
CA ASP A 79 -7.15 25.05 4.05
C ASP A 79 -7.19 24.20 5.34
N ILE A 80 -7.03 22.87 5.23
CA ILE A 80 -6.92 21.98 6.41
C ILE A 80 -5.66 22.31 7.24
N ILE A 81 -4.53 22.58 6.58
CA ILE A 81 -3.27 22.97 7.25
C ILE A 81 -3.43 24.32 7.98
N ASN A 82 -4.25 25.22 7.46
CA ASN A 82 -4.54 26.52 8.06
C ASN A 82 -5.67 26.48 9.09
N ASN A 83 -6.17 25.29 9.46
CA ASN A 83 -7.26 25.07 10.42
C ASN A 83 -8.57 25.80 10.05
N VAL A 84 -8.86 25.97 8.76
CA VAL A 84 -10.17 26.45 8.30
C VAL A 84 -11.26 25.49 8.79
N PRO A 85 -12.41 25.98 9.27
CA PRO A 85 -13.51 25.14 9.72
C PRO A 85 -13.92 24.10 8.68
N LYS A 86 -14.21 22.89 9.13
CA LYS A 86 -14.56 21.76 8.25
C LYS A 86 -15.75 22.12 7.37
N GLU A 87 -16.78 22.70 7.96
CA GLU A 87 -18.04 23.07 7.30
C GLU A 87 -17.78 24.03 6.13
N GLU A 88 -16.90 25.02 6.34
CA GLU A 88 -16.46 25.97 5.31
C GLU A 88 -15.68 25.28 4.18
N ILE A 89 -14.80 24.32 4.50
CA ILE A 89 -14.05 23.55 3.49
C ILE A 89 -15.00 22.68 2.64
N LEU A 90 -16.02 22.07 3.25
CA LEU A 90 -17.01 21.26 2.55
C LEU A 90 -17.81 22.10 1.55
N GLU A 91 -18.23 23.30 1.96
CA GLU A 91 -18.99 24.25 1.15
C GLU A 91 -18.13 24.83 0.02
N LYS A 92 -16.98 25.44 0.36
CA LYS A 92 -16.04 26.07 -0.59
C LYS A 92 -15.59 25.14 -1.71
N HIS A 93 -15.36 23.86 -1.38
CA HIS A 93 -14.86 22.88 -2.33
C HIS A 93 -15.92 21.89 -2.82
N GLY A 94 -17.15 21.94 -2.33
CA GLY A 94 -18.23 21.01 -2.71
C GLY A 94 -17.84 19.54 -2.57
N ILE A 95 -17.18 19.17 -1.46
CA ILE A 95 -16.69 17.79 -1.23
C ILE A 95 -17.52 17.06 -0.18
N LYS A 96 -17.55 15.72 -0.27
CA LYS A 96 -18.17 14.87 0.76
C LYS A 96 -17.33 14.84 2.03
N LYS A 97 -18.00 14.62 3.18
CA LYS A 97 -17.35 14.44 4.50
C LYS A 97 -16.25 13.36 4.49
N SER A 98 -16.47 12.23 3.83
CA SER A 98 -15.48 11.15 3.73
C SER A 98 -14.18 11.58 3.03
N THR A 99 -14.30 12.35 1.95
CA THR A 99 -13.15 12.91 1.21
C THR A 99 -12.35 13.87 2.09
N TYR A 100 -13.04 14.72 2.87
CA TYR A 100 -12.41 15.58 3.86
C TYR A 100 -11.61 14.77 4.88
N TYR A 101 -12.23 13.76 5.51
CA TYR A 101 -11.55 12.95 6.53
C TYR A 101 -10.35 12.17 5.98
N ASN A 102 -10.43 11.66 4.75
CA ASN A 102 -9.29 10.98 4.12
C ASN A 102 -8.11 11.93 3.88
N LYS A 103 -8.37 13.15 3.38
CA LYS A 103 -7.32 14.17 3.18
C LYS A 103 -6.78 14.69 4.50
N ALA A 104 -7.65 14.91 5.49
CA ALA A 104 -7.27 15.32 6.83
C ALA A 104 -6.45 14.24 7.56
N LYS A 105 -6.71 12.95 7.33
CA LYS A 105 -5.93 11.83 7.91
C LYS A 105 -4.46 11.93 7.50
N SER A 106 -4.18 12.14 6.22
CA SER A 106 -2.81 12.33 5.70
C SER A 106 -2.15 13.58 6.30
N ILE A 107 -2.87 14.69 6.45
CA ILE A 107 -2.32 15.92 7.05
C ILE A 107 -2.07 15.77 8.55
N ARG A 108 -2.95 15.08 9.28
CA ARG A 108 -2.76 14.75 10.70
C ARG A 108 -1.50 13.90 10.89
N GLN A 109 -1.30 12.92 10.01
CA GLN A 109 -0.11 12.08 10.00
C GLN A 109 1.17 12.92 9.75
N LEU A 110 1.16 13.80 8.73
CA LEU A 110 2.28 14.70 8.45
C LEU A 110 2.57 15.68 9.60
N ARG A 111 1.53 16.21 10.25
CA ARG A 111 1.68 17.06 11.44
C ARG A 111 2.28 16.27 12.61
N LYS A 112 1.83 15.03 12.82
CA LYS A 112 2.39 14.13 13.84
C LYS A 112 3.88 13.87 13.59
N GLU A 113 4.24 13.46 12.38
CA GLU A 113 5.64 13.20 11.99
C GLU A 113 6.52 14.45 12.12
N ARG A 114 6.02 15.62 11.70
CA ARG A 114 6.74 16.90 11.85
C ARG A 114 6.98 17.24 13.33
N THR A 115 5.96 17.13 14.16
CA THR A 115 6.07 17.36 15.61
C THR A 115 7.01 16.36 16.25
N GLU A 116 6.93 15.09 15.86
CA GLU A 116 7.83 14.05 16.35
C GLU A 116 9.29 14.41 16.01
N LYS A 117 9.58 14.78 14.77
CA LYS A 117 10.92 15.19 14.38
C LYS A 117 11.45 16.35 15.23
N TYR A 118 10.66 17.42 15.42
CA TYR A 118 11.11 18.54 16.26
C TYR A 118 11.36 18.14 17.72
N LEU A 119 10.49 17.32 18.30
CA LEU A 119 10.67 16.84 19.68
C LEU A 119 11.93 15.98 19.83
N GLU A 120 12.26 15.17 18.82
CA GLU A 120 13.49 14.37 18.79
C GLU A 120 14.72 15.29 18.71
N GLN A 121 14.70 16.29 17.82
CA GLN A 121 15.76 17.30 17.75
C GLN A 121 15.94 18.06 19.07
N ILE A 122 14.85 18.47 19.71
CA ILE A 122 14.90 19.14 21.01
C ILE A 122 15.52 18.22 22.06
N ALA A 123 15.11 16.96 22.12
CA ALA A 123 15.66 16.00 23.07
C ALA A 123 17.18 15.79 22.84
N ASP A 124 17.60 15.63 21.59
CA ASP A 124 19.01 15.47 21.23
C ASP A 124 19.84 16.71 21.57
N GLU A 125 19.32 17.92 21.30
CA GLU A 125 20.01 19.18 21.60
C GLU A 125 20.09 19.46 23.11
N VAL A 126 18.98 19.29 23.84
CA VAL A 126 18.89 19.59 25.27
C VAL A 126 19.71 18.60 26.09
N TYR A 127 19.61 17.30 25.77
CA TYR A 127 20.31 16.26 26.52
C TYR A 127 21.65 15.87 25.90
N LYS A 128 22.03 16.44 24.74
CA LYS A 128 23.32 16.24 24.06
C LYS A 128 23.68 14.77 23.84
N GLY A 129 22.68 13.93 23.53
CA GLY A 129 22.84 12.48 23.39
C GLY A 129 23.06 11.70 24.70
N GLU A 130 23.11 12.37 25.86
CA GLU A 130 23.30 11.75 27.17
C GLU A 130 21.98 11.26 27.80
N LEU A 131 20.87 11.33 27.07
CA LEU A 131 19.53 10.96 27.56
C LEU A 131 19.51 9.54 28.16
N TYR A 132 20.16 8.58 27.49
CA TYR A 132 20.30 7.20 27.99
C TYR A 132 21.05 7.15 29.33
N ARG A 133 22.16 7.90 29.45
CA ARG A 133 22.96 7.92 30.66
C ARG A 133 22.19 8.52 31.83
N ILE A 134 21.42 9.58 31.59
CA ILE A 134 20.58 10.22 32.60
C ILE A 134 19.49 9.24 33.05
N LEU A 135 18.76 8.61 32.11
CA LEU A 135 17.73 7.61 32.43
C LEU A 135 18.30 6.43 33.23
N LYS A 136 19.43 5.87 32.79
CA LYS A 136 20.13 4.81 33.53
C LYS A 136 20.50 5.27 34.95
N GLY A 137 20.96 6.51 35.10
CA GLY A 137 21.25 7.12 36.40
C GLY A 137 20.00 7.21 37.28
N THR A 138 18.85 7.61 36.72
CA THR A 138 17.59 7.68 37.45
C THR A 138 17.10 6.31 37.94
N GLU A 139 17.21 5.26 37.12
CA GLU A 139 16.89 3.89 37.52
C GLU A 139 17.83 3.38 38.61
N THR A 140 19.13 3.67 38.47
CA THR A 140 20.14 3.30 39.48
C THR A 140 19.85 3.98 40.82
N ALA A 141 19.51 5.27 40.81
CA ALA A 141 19.16 6.01 42.02
C ALA A 141 17.89 5.46 42.70
N LYS A 142 16.86 5.13 41.91
CA LYS A 142 15.65 4.45 42.41
C LYS A 142 15.98 3.13 43.08
N ALA A 143 16.76 2.27 42.43
CA ALA A 143 17.16 0.98 42.99
C ALA A 143 17.95 1.15 44.30
N ASN A 144 18.88 2.11 44.36
CA ASN A 144 19.64 2.40 45.58
C ASN A 144 18.75 2.87 46.73
N LEU A 145 17.73 3.69 46.47
CA LEU A 145 16.77 4.12 47.48
C LEU A 145 15.94 2.95 48.01
N VAL A 146 15.49 2.05 47.13
CA VAL A 146 14.79 0.82 47.53
C VAL A 146 15.67 -0.02 48.45
N VAL A 147 16.92 -0.26 48.07
CA VAL A 147 17.87 -1.03 48.91
C VAL A 147 18.09 -0.38 50.27
N ARG A 148 18.23 0.95 50.33
CA ARG A 148 18.41 1.69 51.60
C ARG A 148 17.16 1.61 52.47
N ALA A 149 15.98 1.82 51.90
CA ALA A 149 14.72 1.73 52.61
C ALA A 149 14.49 0.32 53.16
N THR A 150 14.73 -0.72 52.37
CA THR A 150 14.60 -2.12 52.83
C THR A 150 15.57 -2.43 53.97
N LYS A 151 16.82 -1.95 53.90
CA LYS A 151 17.79 -2.12 54.99
C LYS A 151 17.36 -1.43 56.29
N GLU A 152 16.85 -0.21 56.19
CA GLU A 152 16.36 0.55 57.36
C GLU A 152 15.13 -0.11 57.98
N ILE A 153 14.17 -0.56 57.15
CA ILE A 153 12.96 -1.27 57.60
C ILE A 153 13.32 -2.57 58.35
N ASN A 154 14.34 -3.29 57.88
CA ASN A 154 14.77 -4.55 58.50
C ASN A 154 15.75 -4.37 59.67
N SER A 155 16.06 -3.12 60.07
CA SER A 155 16.94 -2.86 61.21
C SER A 155 16.23 -3.06 62.55
N GLN A 156 16.99 -3.40 63.60
CA GLN A 156 16.43 -3.60 64.96
C GLN A 156 15.83 -2.32 65.55
N GLU A 157 16.35 -1.14 65.17
CA GLU A 157 15.86 0.18 65.59
C GLU A 157 15.47 1.00 64.35
N MET A 158 14.34 0.66 63.75
CA MET A 158 13.85 1.28 62.52
C MET A 158 13.57 2.78 62.69
N ASP A 159 14.26 3.63 61.92
CA ASP A 159 13.95 5.05 61.83
C ASP A 159 12.85 5.34 60.78
N THR A 160 11.62 5.49 61.26
CA THR A 160 10.45 5.82 60.42
C THR A 160 10.64 7.10 59.59
N LYS A 161 11.38 8.10 60.09
CA LYS A 161 11.58 9.38 59.38
C LYS A 161 12.48 9.18 58.16
N LYS A 162 13.56 8.40 58.31
CA LYS A 162 14.44 8.06 57.17
C LYS A 162 13.71 7.29 56.08
N VAL A 163 12.87 6.33 56.45
CA VAL A 163 12.07 5.56 55.48
C VAL A 163 11.14 6.49 54.69
N GLN A 164 10.47 7.44 55.37
CA GLN A 164 9.64 8.45 54.70
C GLN A 164 10.44 9.41 53.81
N GLU A 165 11.66 9.79 54.21
CA GLU A 165 12.55 10.61 53.39
C GLU A 165 12.98 9.87 52.11
N TYR A 166 13.29 8.58 52.21
CA TYR A 166 13.60 7.74 51.05
C TYR A 166 12.40 7.60 50.11
N GLU A 167 11.20 7.45 50.64
CA GLU A 167 9.97 7.41 49.83
C GLU A 167 9.73 8.74 49.09
N LYS A 168 9.89 9.88 49.76
CA LYS A 168 9.77 11.20 49.13
C LYS A 168 10.82 11.42 48.04
N ALA A 169 12.06 11.01 48.29
CA ALA A 169 13.12 11.06 47.28
C ALA A 169 12.79 10.15 46.09
N TYR A 170 12.31 8.92 46.35
CA TYR A 170 11.95 7.95 45.33
C TYR A 170 10.80 8.46 44.44
N THR A 171 9.73 8.96 45.05
CA THR A 171 8.57 9.51 44.32
C THR A 171 8.95 10.72 43.47
N THR A 172 9.86 11.56 43.96
CA THR A 172 10.40 12.71 43.23
C THR A 172 11.21 12.27 42.01
N ILE A 173 12.16 11.33 42.20
CA ILE A 173 12.98 10.78 41.10
C ILE A 173 12.09 10.05 40.09
N LYS A 174 11.06 9.32 40.54
CA LYS A 174 10.10 8.64 39.66
C LYS A 174 9.36 9.65 38.76
N LYS A 175 8.90 10.77 39.31
CA LYS A 175 8.25 11.85 38.53
C LYS A 175 9.22 12.43 37.49
N MET A 176 10.43 12.78 37.92
CA MET A 176 11.48 13.31 37.03
C MET A 176 11.85 12.32 35.91
N GLY A 177 12.00 11.03 36.23
CA GLY A 177 12.29 10.00 35.25
C GLY A 177 11.16 9.80 34.23
N ASN A 178 9.90 9.87 34.66
CA ASN A 178 8.74 9.80 33.77
C ASN A 178 8.67 11.01 32.83
N ASP A 179 8.92 12.22 33.33
CA ASP A 179 8.96 13.42 32.51
C ASP A 179 10.10 13.37 31.47
N LEU A 180 11.24 12.80 31.86
CA LEU A 180 12.38 12.58 30.98
C LEU A 180 12.06 11.56 29.87
N MET A 181 11.43 10.43 30.22
CA MET A 181 10.93 9.45 29.24
C MET A 181 9.94 10.10 28.28
N ARG A 182 9.00 10.90 28.77
CA ARG A 182 8.04 11.63 27.93
C ARG A 182 8.72 12.59 26.96
N THR A 183 9.74 13.32 27.43
CA THR A 183 10.51 14.26 26.60
C THR A 183 11.31 13.52 25.53
N GLY A 184 11.87 12.37 25.87
CA GLY A 184 12.53 11.46 24.92
C GLY A 184 11.58 10.64 24.04
N LYS A 185 10.26 10.85 24.15
CA LYS A 185 9.21 10.01 23.54
C LYS A 185 9.36 8.51 23.79
N MET A 186 9.90 8.15 24.95
CA MET A 186 9.99 6.77 25.38
C MET A 186 8.67 6.33 26.01
N LEU A 187 8.29 5.09 25.73
CA LEU A 187 7.11 4.45 26.26
C LEU A 187 7.41 3.88 27.66
N THR A 188 6.43 3.96 28.55
CA THR A 188 6.45 3.18 29.79
C THR A 188 6.24 1.70 29.50
N ALA A 189 6.62 0.81 30.43
CA ALA A 189 6.43 -0.63 30.27
C ALA A 189 4.96 -1.03 29.99
N TYR A 190 4.00 -0.33 30.60
CA TYR A 190 2.58 -0.56 30.34
C TYR A 190 2.17 -0.13 28.92
N GLU A 191 2.65 1.02 28.46
CA GLU A 191 2.36 1.50 27.10
C GLU A 191 3.00 0.62 26.02
N VAL A 192 4.18 0.04 26.27
CA VAL A 192 4.78 -0.97 25.39
C VAL A 192 3.87 -2.18 25.26
N LEU A 193 3.42 -2.75 26.38
CA LEU A 193 2.53 -3.91 26.38
C LEU A 193 1.19 -3.64 25.69
N GLU A 194 0.64 -2.44 25.87
CA GLU A 194 -0.60 -2.04 25.20
C GLU A 194 -0.41 -1.88 23.69
N ILE A 195 0.72 -1.32 23.24
CA ILE A 195 1.05 -1.26 21.81
C ILE A 195 1.23 -2.67 21.23
N ASP A 196 1.93 -3.57 21.92
CA ASP A 196 2.10 -4.96 21.47
C ASP A 196 0.75 -5.66 21.30
N ARG A 197 -0.18 -5.47 22.24
CA ARG A 197 -1.55 -5.97 22.15
C ARG A 197 -2.29 -5.40 20.94
N GLN A 198 -2.20 -4.08 20.73
CA GLN A 198 -2.84 -3.41 19.59
C GLN A 198 -2.27 -3.88 18.25
N LEU A 199 -0.95 -4.06 18.15
CA LEU A 199 -0.30 -4.57 16.94
C LEU A 199 -0.76 -6.00 16.62
N ALA A 200 -0.85 -6.87 17.62
CA ALA A 200 -1.38 -8.22 17.45
C ALA A 200 -2.85 -8.21 16.98
N GLU A 201 -3.68 -7.31 17.53
CA GLU A 201 -5.07 -7.16 17.11
C GLU A 201 -5.21 -6.61 15.68
N GLU A 202 -4.38 -5.63 15.31
CA GLU A 202 -4.32 -5.10 13.95
C GLU A 202 -3.88 -6.17 12.95
N GLU A 203 -2.90 -7.00 13.30
CA GLU A 203 -2.42 -8.10 12.47
C GLU A 203 -3.51 -9.15 12.25
N ILE A 204 -4.19 -9.59 13.32
CA ILE A 204 -5.35 -10.49 13.23
C ILE A 204 -6.45 -9.88 12.34
N SER A 205 -6.72 -8.58 12.47
CA SER A 205 -7.73 -7.88 11.67
C SER A 205 -7.33 -7.81 10.18
N ARG A 206 -6.05 -7.53 9.89
CA ARG A 206 -5.52 -7.55 8.52
C ARG A 206 -5.59 -8.93 7.91
N GLU A 207 -5.19 -9.97 8.65
CA GLU A 207 -5.24 -11.35 8.19
C GLU A 207 -6.69 -11.78 7.89
N LYS A 208 -7.64 -11.43 8.76
CA LYS A 208 -9.08 -11.66 8.50
C LYS A 208 -9.55 -10.99 7.20
N LEU A 209 -9.17 -9.73 6.98
CA LEU A 209 -9.51 -9.01 5.74
C LEU A 209 -8.85 -9.63 4.50
N GLU A 210 -7.63 -10.17 4.62
CA GLU A 210 -6.98 -10.89 3.52
C GLU A 210 -7.64 -12.25 3.24
N ILE A 211 -8.02 -12.98 4.29
CA ILE A 211 -8.81 -14.22 4.16
C ILE A 211 -10.15 -13.93 3.48
N GLU A 212 -10.84 -12.86 3.87
CA GLU A 212 -12.11 -12.47 3.25
C GLU A 212 -11.93 -12.10 1.76
N LYS A 213 -10.91 -11.30 1.44
CA LYS A 213 -10.56 -10.98 0.05
C LYS A 213 -10.20 -12.22 -0.78
N THR A 214 -9.53 -13.21 -0.19
CA THR A 214 -9.16 -14.45 -0.90
C THR A 214 -10.35 -15.39 -1.08
N LYS A 215 -11.29 -15.43 -0.12
CA LYS A 215 -12.58 -16.14 -0.27
C LYS A 215 -13.41 -15.54 -1.40
N ILE A 216 -13.59 -14.22 -1.42
CA ILE A 216 -14.31 -13.52 -2.51
C ILE A 216 -13.69 -13.85 -3.87
N LYS A 217 -12.35 -13.81 -3.99
CA LYS A 217 -11.66 -14.19 -5.24
C LYS A 217 -11.87 -15.65 -5.63
N LYS A 218 -11.93 -16.58 -4.66
CA LYS A 218 -12.18 -18.01 -4.93
C LYS A 218 -13.59 -18.24 -5.44
N ASP A 219 -14.58 -17.54 -4.89
CA ASP A 219 -15.96 -17.64 -5.33
C ASP A 219 -16.12 -17.10 -6.76
N ASP A 220 -15.52 -15.94 -7.07
CA ASP A 220 -15.46 -15.38 -8.43
C ASP A 220 -14.85 -16.39 -9.44
N THR A 221 -13.79 -17.12 -9.05
CA THR A 221 -13.17 -18.12 -9.94
C THR A 221 -14.01 -19.37 -10.14
N LYS A 222 -14.73 -19.84 -9.10
CA LYS A 222 -15.59 -21.01 -9.20
C LYS A 222 -16.80 -20.76 -10.11
N ASP A 223 -17.38 -19.57 -10.03
CA ASP A 223 -18.51 -19.22 -10.89
C ASP A 223 -18.11 -19.12 -12.36
N LEU A 224 -16.91 -18.59 -12.66
CA LEU A 224 -16.33 -18.60 -14.01
C LEU A 224 -16.05 -20.02 -14.54
N GLU A 225 -15.70 -20.96 -13.66
CA GLU A 225 -15.41 -22.36 -14.02
C GLU A 225 -16.71 -23.09 -14.40
N LYS A 226 -17.78 -22.91 -13.61
CA LYS A 226 -19.12 -23.44 -13.91
C LYS A 226 -19.70 -22.87 -15.21
N GLU A 227 -19.52 -21.57 -15.47
CA GLU A 227 -19.95 -20.97 -16.76
C GLU A 227 -19.23 -21.60 -17.95
N ARG A 228 -17.92 -21.90 -17.82
CA ARG A 228 -17.15 -22.56 -18.88
C ARG A 228 -17.63 -23.98 -19.12
N GLU A 229 -17.84 -24.76 -18.07
CA GLU A 229 -18.40 -26.12 -18.18
C GLU A 229 -19.78 -26.10 -18.86
N MET A 230 -20.64 -25.15 -18.50
CA MET A 230 -21.96 -25.01 -19.13
C MET A 230 -21.86 -24.63 -20.62
N ILE A 231 -20.97 -23.71 -20.99
CA ILE A 231 -20.71 -23.36 -22.39
C ILE A 231 -20.18 -24.57 -23.18
N GLU A 232 -19.32 -25.39 -22.58
CA GLU A 232 -18.76 -26.58 -23.22
C GLU A 232 -19.81 -27.67 -23.41
N LEU A 233 -20.68 -27.90 -22.42
CA LEU A 233 -21.85 -28.77 -22.55
C LEU A 233 -22.80 -28.30 -23.66
N LEU A 234 -23.09 -27.00 -23.72
CA LEU A 234 -23.94 -26.43 -24.78
C LEU A 234 -23.32 -26.61 -26.17
N LYS A 235 -22.00 -26.40 -26.32
CA LYS A 235 -21.29 -26.66 -27.59
C LYS A 235 -21.41 -28.13 -28.01
N ASN A 236 -21.17 -29.05 -27.09
CA ASN A 236 -21.26 -30.50 -27.36
C ASN A 236 -22.68 -30.93 -27.76
N ILE A 237 -23.72 -30.33 -27.17
CA ILE A 237 -25.11 -30.57 -27.59
C ILE A 237 -25.35 -30.01 -28.99
N THR A 238 -24.89 -28.77 -29.26
CA THR A 238 -25.06 -28.12 -30.57
C THR A 238 -24.39 -28.91 -31.69
N GLU A 239 -23.15 -29.38 -31.48
CA GLU A 239 -22.42 -30.20 -32.44
C GLU A 239 -23.03 -31.59 -32.67
N LYS A 240 -23.80 -32.11 -31.71
CA LYS A 240 -24.56 -33.37 -31.89
C LYS A 240 -25.81 -33.12 -32.71
N VAL A 241 -26.54 -32.04 -32.45
CA VAL A 241 -27.73 -31.65 -33.24
C VAL A 241 -27.37 -31.37 -34.70
N GLU A 242 -26.23 -30.74 -34.98
CA GLU A 242 -25.73 -30.51 -36.35
C GLU A 242 -25.28 -31.79 -37.08
N LYS A 243 -25.07 -32.91 -36.38
CA LYS A 243 -24.65 -34.20 -36.98
C LYS A 243 -25.81 -35.18 -37.19
N ASP A 244 -26.95 -34.92 -36.56
CA ASP A 244 -28.17 -35.74 -36.66
C ASP A 244 -29.20 -35.15 -37.68
N GLU A 245 -28.84 -34.07 -38.41
CA GLU A 245 -29.51 -33.56 -39.62
C GLU A 245 -28.76 -33.96 -40.90
#